data_AF-A0A351MQ16-F1
#
_entry.id   AF-A0A351MQ16-F1
#
_cell.length_a   1.000
_cell.length_b   1.000
_cell.length_c   1.000
_cell.angle_alpha   90.00
_cell.angle_beta   90.00
_cell.angle_gamma   90.00
#
_symmetry.space_group_name_H-M   'P 1'
#
loop_
_entity.id
_entity.type
_entity.pdbx_description
1 polymer ?
#
loop_
_entity_poly.entity_id
_entity_poly.type
_entity_poly.pdbx_seq_one_letter_code
_entity_poly.pdbx_strand_id
1 'polypeptide(L)'
;MEPLSSEPTLPTDGLLPPVDHPIRLDVFEGPLDLLLFLIRKNEVDIYDIPIETVTQQYLAILRNQEKGNLELAGDFFVMAATLMYIKSRMLLPAAERKDEELTGSDEGQDPRWALIQQLIQYKRVKETAALLRGLIDERQGLLPRLVNAPNPEDLPARPVSPSDRIELWNTFNLI
;
A
#
# COMPACT_ATOMS: atom_id res chain seq x y z
N MET A 1 41.47 25.42 -42.76
CA MET A 1 40.51 24.40 -43.26
C MET A 1 41.07 23.07 -42.82
N GLU A 2 40.52 22.52 -41.74
CA GLU A 2 40.93 21.23 -41.17
C GLU A 2 39.70 20.32 -41.21
N PRO A 3 39.72 19.18 -41.90
CA PRO A 3 38.55 18.32 -41.99
C PRO A 3 38.41 17.48 -40.72
N LEU A 4 37.21 17.54 -40.14
CA LEU A 4 36.70 16.70 -39.06
C LEU A 4 36.73 15.22 -39.45
N SER A 5 37.40 14.39 -38.65
CA SER A 5 37.02 12.99 -38.43
C SER A 5 37.67 12.45 -37.17
N SER A 6 37.05 12.73 -36.02
CA SER A 6 37.25 11.94 -34.81
C SER A 6 35.87 11.75 -34.20
N GLU A 7 35.29 10.58 -34.42
CA GLU A 7 34.09 10.14 -33.72
C GLU A 7 34.33 10.23 -32.20
N PRO A 8 33.39 10.77 -31.42
CA PRO A 8 33.49 10.69 -29.98
C PRO A 8 33.28 9.24 -29.55
N THR A 9 34.35 8.57 -29.13
CA THR A 9 34.25 7.25 -28.48
C THR A 9 33.46 7.42 -27.19
N LEU A 10 32.26 6.83 -27.13
CA LEU A 10 31.46 6.71 -25.92
C LEU A 10 32.33 6.07 -24.82
N PRO A 11 32.48 6.69 -23.65
CA PRO A 11 33.11 6.02 -22.52
C PRO A 11 32.21 4.87 -22.06
N THR A 12 32.71 3.64 -22.19
CA THR A 12 32.00 2.39 -21.85
C THR A 12 31.87 2.13 -20.34
N ASP A 13 32.21 3.10 -19.49
CA ASP A 13 32.23 2.93 -18.02
C ASP A 13 30.95 3.42 -17.33
N GLY A 14 29.83 3.35 -18.04
CA GLY A 14 28.49 3.72 -17.55
C GLY A 14 27.70 2.59 -16.89
N LEU A 15 28.34 1.48 -16.52
CA LEU A 15 27.68 0.47 -15.68
C LEU A 15 27.63 1.04 -14.26
N LEU A 16 26.50 1.68 -13.92
CA LEU A 16 26.11 1.87 -12.53
C LEU A 16 26.33 0.51 -11.82
N PRO A 17 27.12 0.46 -10.74
CA PRO A 17 27.22 -0.77 -9.96
C PRO A 17 25.79 -1.21 -9.60
N PRO A 18 25.49 -2.52 -9.49
CA PRO A 18 24.18 -2.97 -9.06
C PRO A 18 23.85 -2.22 -7.78
N VAL A 19 22.86 -1.34 -7.85
CA VAL A 19 22.61 -0.39 -6.78
C VAL A 19 21.97 -1.20 -5.66
N ASP A 20 22.80 -1.71 -4.75
CA ASP A 20 22.40 -2.15 -3.42
C ASP A 20 21.89 -0.90 -2.70
N HIS A 21 20.65 -0.54 -2.98
CA HIS A 21 19.98 0.58 -2.33
C HIS A 21 19.94 0.27 -0.83
N PRO A 22 20.60 1.07 0.02
CA PRO A 22 20.48 0.88 1.46
C PRO A 22 19.03 1.14 1.84
N ILE A 23 18.31 0.07 2.16
CA ILE A 23 16.90 0.09 2.54
C ILE A 23 16.81 0.80 3.90
N ARG A 24 16.16 1.97 3.94
CA ARG A 24 15.94 2.76 5.16
C ARG A 24 14.55 2.49 5.71
N LEU A 25 14.44 2.25 7.01
CA LEU A 25 13.16 1.99 7.67
C LEU A 25 12.23 3.22 7.63
N ASP A 26 12.78 4.44 7.62
CA ASP A 26 12.02 5.70 7.54
C ASP A 26 11.18 5.86 6.26
N VAL A 27 11.45 5.05 5.23
CA VAL A 27 10.72 5.09 3.94
C VAL A 27 9.47 4.21 3.96
N PHE A 28 9.33 3.32 4.94
CA PHE A 28 8.20 2.38 5.01
C PHE A 28 7.13 2.85 5.99
N GLU A 29 5.87 2.73 5.57
CA GLU A 29 4.70 3.05 6.38
C GLU A 29 4.33 1.88 7.33
N GLY A 30 5.33 1.21 7.91
CA GLY A 30 5.17 0.12 8.88
C GLY A 30 5.70 -1.26 8.44
N PRO A 31 5.55 -2.30 9.29
CA PRO A 31 6.17 -3.60 9.08
C PRO A 31 5.54 -4.41 7.94
N LEU A 32 4.23 -4.28 7.71
CA LEU A 32 3.54 -4.95 6.60
C LEU A 32 4.03 -4.42 5.24
N ASP A 33 4.36 -3.14 5.16
CA ASP A 33 4.88 -2.55 3.93
C ASP A 33 6.28 -3.06 3.60
N LEU A 34 7.13 -3.14 4.63
CA LEU A 34 8.44 -3.75 4.49
C LEU A 34 8.32 -5.21 4.03
N LEU A 35 7.37 -5.97 4.57
CA LEU A 35 7.13 -7.35 4.13
C LEU A 35 6.67 -7.42 2.67
N LEU A 36 5.72 -6.57 2.25
CA LEU A 36 5.31 -6.50 0.84
C LEU A 36 6.47 -6.16 -0.09
N PHE A 37 7.33 -5.24 0.32
CA PHE A 37 8.54 -4.89 -0.41
C PHE A 37 9.48 -6.10 -0.55
N LEU A 38 9.73 -6.83 0.54
CA LEU A 38 10.59 -8.03 0.54
C LEU A 38 10.01 -9.16 -0.33
N ILE A 39 8.70 -9.39 -0.26
CA ILE A 39 8.00 -10.39 -1.08
C ILE A 39 8.14 -10.03 -2.56
N ARG A 40 7.92 -8.76 -2.91
CA ARG A 40 8.09 -8.28 -4.29
C ARG A 40 9.54 -8.38 -4.76
N LYS A 41 10.51 -8.03 -3.90
CA LYS A 41 11.95 -8.08 -4.24
C LYS A 41 12.43 -9.50 -4.54
N ASN A 42 11.88 -10.50 -3.85
CA ASN A 42 12.23 -11.90 -4.04
C ASN A 42 11.39 -12.61 -5.13
N GLU A 43 10.52 -11.87 -5.84
CA GLU A 43 9.62 -12.42 -6.89
C GLU A 43 8.73 -13.57 -6.38
N VAL A 44 8.30 -13.47 -5.13
CA VAL A 44 7.50 -14.51 -4.45
C VAL A 44 6.01 -14.19 -4.55
N ASP A 45 5.17 -15.22 -4.67
CA ASP A 45 3.71 -15.10 -4.53
C ASP A 45 3.31 -14.81 -3.08
N ILE A 46 2.41 -13.84 -2.88
CA ILE A 46 1.85 -13.47 -1.57
C ILE A 46 1.11 -14.65 -0.89
N TYR A 47 0.62 -15.62 -1.65
CA TYR A 47 -0.03 -16.82 -1.10
C TYR A 47 0.96 -17.91 -0.65
N ASP A 48 2.18 -17.91 -1.19
CA ASP A 48 3.20 -18.91 -0.88
C ASP A 48 4.52 -18.28 -0.44
N ILE A 49 4.47 -17.62 0.72
CA ILE A 49 5.62 -16.90 1.25
C ILE A 49 6.63 -17.89 1.88
N PRO A 50 7.91 -17.89 1.45
CA PRO A 50 8.98 -18.63 2.11
C PRO A 50 9.37 -17.89 3.39
N ILE A 51 8.68 -18.22 4.48
CA ILE A 51 8.82 -17.57 5.79
C ILE A 51 10.27 -17.52 6.24
N GLU A 52 11.06 -18.56 6.00
CA GLU A 52 12.48 -18.57 6.34
C GLU A 52 13.26 -17.41 5.71
N THR A 53 13.15 -17.27 4.39
CA THR A 53 13.92 -16.27 3.63
C THR A 53 13.48 -14.86 3.98
N VAL A 54 12.16 -14.64 4.04
CA VAL A 54 11.59 -13.31 4.37
C VAL A 54 11.94 -12.90 5.79
N THR A 55 11.87 -13.82 6.76
CA THR A 55 12.23 -13.53 8.16
C THR A 55 13.71 -13.16 8.29
N GLN A 56 14.60 -13.87 7.61
CA GLN A 56 16.03 -13.57 7.65
C GLN A 56 16.34 -12.18 7.07
N GLN A 57 15.73 -11.84 5.93
CA GLN A 57 15.90 -10.52 5.31
C GLN A 57 15.33 -9.40 6.19
N TYR A 58 14.14 -9.61 6.76
CA TYR A 58 13.50 -8.67 7.66
C TYR A 58 14.38 -8.33 8.87
N LEU A 59 14.93 -9.36 9.53
CA LEU A 59 15.82 -9.20 10.68
C LEU A 59 17.15 -8.55 10.31
N ALA A 60 17.69 -8.85 9.12
CA ALA A 60 18.90 -8.20 8.63
C ALA A 60 18.71 -6.69 8.46
N ILE A 61 17.59 -6.27 7.88
CA ILE A 61 17.26 -4.84 7.74
C ILE A 61 17.09 -4.18 9.09
N LEU A 62 16.39 -4.84 10.03
CA LEU A 62 16.17 -4.30 11.37
C LEU A 62 17.50 -4.06 12.12
N ARG A 63 18.39 -5.05 12.13
CA ARG A 63 19.72 -4.96 12.77
C ARG A 63 20.64 -3.91 12.15
N ASN A 64 20.55 -3.72 10.83
CA ASN A 64 21.38 -2.73 10.12
C ASN A 64 20.97 -1.27 10.45
N GLN A 65 19.75 -1.06 10.96
CA GLN A 65 19.15 0.26 11.22
C GLN A 65 19.01 0.59 12.71
N GLU A 66 19.18 -0.38 13.62
CA GLU A 66 19.10 -0.23 15.09
C GLU A 66 20.06 0.81 15.70
N LYS A 67 21.04 1.34 14.95
CA LYS A 67 21.98 2.33 15.47
C LYS A 67 21.41 3.76 15.61
N GLY A 68 20.20 4.04 15.10
CA GLY A 68 19.66 5.40 15.00
C GLY A 68 18.30 5.70 15.66
N ASN A 69 17.31 4.80 15.60
CA ASN A 69 15.91 5.13 15.90
C ASN A 69 15.16 4.03 16.68
N LEU A 70 15.40 3.92 17.99
CA LEU A 70 14.77 2.91 18.86
C LEU A 70 13.25 3.12 19.04
N GLU A 71 12.74 4.35 18.98
CA GLU A 71 11.31 4.66 19.18
C GLU A 71 10.41 4.21 18.02
N LEU A 72 10.93 4.16 16.78
CA LEU A 72 10.15 3.75 15.60
C LEU A 72 9.99 2.22 15.48
N ALA A 73 10.72 1.45 16.30
CA ALA A 73 10.93 0.02 16.07
C ALA A 73 9.92 -0.91 16.76
N GLY A 74 9.00 -0.42 17.60
CA GLY A 74 8.07 -1.25 18.38
C GLY A 74 7.26 -2.24 17.54
N ASP A 75 6.51 -1.73 16.56
CA ASP A 75 5.71 -2.56 15.65
C ASP A 75 6.57 -3.51 14.80
N PHE A 76 7.79 -3.07 14.47
CA PHE A 76 8.73 -3.90 13.73
C PHE A 76 9.24 -5.09 14.55
N PHE A 77 9.48 -4.90 15.86
CA PHE A 77 9.84 -5.98 16.77
C PHE A 77 8.67 -6.93 17.02
N VAL A 78 7.44 -6.42 17.16
CA VAL A 78 6.25 -7.28 17.25
C VAL A 78 6.16 -8.18 16.02
N MET A 79 6.32 -7.61 14.82
CA MET A 79 6.31 -8.41 13.60
C MET A 79 7.49 -9.39 13.52
N ALA A 80 8.69 -9.00 13.96
CA ALA A 80 9.83 -9.92 14.05
C ALA A 80 9.51 -11.14 14.93
N ALA A 81 8.92 -10.91 16.10
CA ALA A 81 8.50 -11.98 17.02
C ALA A 81 7.44 -12.87 16.37
N THR A 82 6.44 -12.28 15.69
CA THR A 82 5.41 -13.01 14.96
C THR A 82 6.01 -13.91 13.86
N LEU A 83 6.96 -13.39 13.08
CA LEU A 83 7.65 -14.17 12.05
C LEU A 83 8.47 -15.33 12.63
N MET A 84 9.17 -15.09 13.76
CA MET A 84 9.89 -16.15 14.47
C MET A 84 8.93 -17.22 15.01
N TYR A 85 7.78 -16.82 15.56
CA TYR A 85 6.75 -17.74 16.04
C TYR A 85 6.21 -18.62 14.90
N ILE A 86 5.85 -18.01 13.76
CA ILE A 86 5.40 -18.72 12.56
C ILE A 86 6.49 -19.69 12.07
N LYS A 87 7.76 -19.23 11.96
CA LYS A 87 8.89 -20.07 11.56
C LYS A 87 9.06 -21.27 12.49
N SER A 88 8.96 -21.06 13.80
CA SER A 88 9.05 -22.12 14.80
C SER A 88 7.96 -23.19 14.58
N ARG A 89 6.68 -22.78 14.51
CA ARG A 89 5.56 -23.72 14.29
C ARG A 89 5.68 -24.49 12.99
N MET A 90 6.18 -23.87 11.92
CA MET A 90 6.39 -24.54 10.63
C MET A 90 7.48 -25.62 10.68
N LEU A 91 8.45 -25.49 11.58
CA LEU A 91 9.54 -26.46 11.74
C LEU A 91 9.21 -27.59 12.73
N LEU A 92 8.12 -27.48 13.49
CA LEU A 92 7.75 -28.50 14.48
C LEU A 92 7.22 -29.80 13.82
N PRO A 93 7.70 -30.99 14.27
CA PRO A 93 7.16 -32.28 13.83
C PRO A 93 5.65 -32.39 14.06
N ALA A 94 4.93 -33.01 13.12
CA ALA A 94 3.47 -33.13 13.17
C ALA A 94 2.92 -33.90 14.40
N ALA A 95 3.77 -34.65 15.11
CA ALA A 95 3.39 -35.38 16.32
C ALA A 95 3.24 -34.46 17.55
N GLU A 96 4.06 -33.40 17.64
CA GLU A 96 4.02 -32.44 18.76
C GLU A 96 2.93 -31.38 18.57
N ARG A 97 2.42 -31.21 17.33
CA ARG A 97 1.23 -30.38 17.07
C ARG A 97 -0.05 -30.91 17.71
N LYS A 98 -0.16 -32.23 17.89
CA LYS A 98 -1.36 -32.87 18.45
C LYS A 98 -1.59 -32.58 19.94
N ASP A 99 -0.54 -32.28 20.69
CA ASP A 99 -0.68 -31.95 22.12
C ASP A 99 -1.12 -30.48 22.32
N GLU A 100 -0.87 -29.61 21.33
CA GLU A 100 -1.38 -28.22 21.28
C GLU A 100 -2.85 -28.15 20.79
N GLU A 101 -3.28 -29.10 19.93
CA GLU A 101 -4.64 -29.22 19.34
C GLU A 101 -5.79 -29.27 20.38
N LEU A 102 -5.51 -29.56 21.65
CA LEU A 102 -6.50 -29.65 22.73
C LEU A 102 -6.92 -28.27 23.28
N THR A 103 -6.30 -27.17 22.83
CA THR A 103 -6.60 -25.80 23.28
C THR A 103 -7.32 -24.95 22.23
N GLY A 104 -8.23 -25.54 21.46
CA GLY A 104 -9.48 -24.88 21.03
C GLY A 104 -9.40 -23.66 20.10
N SER A 105 -8.34 -23.48 19.29
CA SER A 105 -8.27 -22.35 18.35
C SER A 105 -7.64 -22.74 17.01
N ASP A 106 -8.48 -23.03 16.01
CA ASP A 106 -8.20 -22.94 14.56
C ASP A 106 -7.03 -23.75 13.94
N GLU A 107 -6.65 -24.87 14.56
CA GLU A 107 -5.39 -25.60 14.30
C GLU A 107 -5.39 -26.63 13.14
N GLY A 108 -6.16 -26.36 12.08
CA GLY A 108 -5.98 -27.01 10.77
C GLY A 108 -5.43 -26.08 9.70
N GLN A 109 -5.35 -24.77 10.00
CA GLN A 109 -4.96 -23.74 9.04
C GLN A 109 -3.46 -23.51 9.07
N ASP A 110 -2.91 -23.21 7.90
CA ASP A 110 -1.51 -22.84 7.71
C ASP A 110 -1.12 -21.70 8.69
N PRO A 111 -0.08 -21.83 9.55
CA PRO A 111 0.27 -20.82 10.56
C PRO A 111 0.56 -19.43 9.97
N ARG A 112 0.91 -19.33 8.68
CA ARG A 112 1.08 -18.04 7.97
C ARG A 112 -0.23 -17.43 7.47
N TRP A 113 -1.37 -18.13 7.55
CA TRP A 113 -2.63 -17.69 6.95
C TRP A 113 -3.08 -16.31 7.44
N ALA A 114 -3.05 -16.07 8.75
CA ALA A 114 -3.40 -14.78 9.34
C ALA A 114 -2.54 -13.63 8.79
N LEU A 115 -1.23 -13.86 8.63
CA LEU A 115 -0.30 -12.90 8.07
C LEU A 115 -0.58 -12.63 6.59
N ILE A 116 -0.83 -13.68 5.80
CA ILE A 116 -1.18 -13.56 4.38
C ILE A 116 -2.43 -12.69 4.21
N GLN A 117 -3.48 -12.95 5.01
CA GLN A 117 -4.70 -12.16 4.97
C GLN A 117 -4.42 -10.68 5.26
N GLN A 118 -3.65 -10.38 6.30
CA GLN A 118 -3.26 -9.00 6.63
C GLN A 118 -2.50 -8.33 5.48
N LEU A 119 -1.55 -9.03 4.86
CA LEU A 119 -0.78 -8.51 3.73
C LEU A 119 -1.66 -8.21 2.51
N ILE A 120 -2.64 -9.08 2.21
CA ILE A 120 -3.60 -8.85 1.12
C ILE A 120 -4.47 -7.63 1.39
N GLN A 121 -5.01 -7.50 2.60
CA GLN A 121 -5.83 -6.34 2.96
C GLN A 121 -5.01 -5.05 2.87
N TYR A 122 -3.80 -5.04 3.44
CA TYR A 122 -2.92 -3.89 3.40
C TYR A 122 -2.53 -3.52 1.96
N LYS A 123 -2.18 -4.50 1.11
CA LYS A 123 -1.89 -4.30 -0.31
C LYS A 123 -3.06 -3.61 -1.03
N ARG A 124 -4.28 -4.10 -0.84
CA ARG A 124 -5.48 -3.54 -1.47
C ARG A 124 -5.73 -2.08 -1.05
N VAL A 125 -5.59 -1.79 0.23
CA VAL A 125 -5.73 -0.42 0.76
C VAL A 125 -4.64 0.47 0.18
N LYS A 126 -3.38 0.01 0.14
CA LYS A 126 -2.25 0.75 -0.43
C LYS A 126 -2.45 1.07 -1.91
N GLU A 127 -2.93 0.12 -2.70
CA GLU A 127 -3.25 0.33 -4.12
C GLU A 127 -4.41 1.32 -4.31
N THR A 128 -5.46 1.22 -3.49
CA THR A 128 -6.60 2.14 -3.55
C THR A 128 -6.18 3.56 -3.16
N ALA A 129 -5.35 3.70 -2.13
CA ALA A 129 -4.79 4.98 -1.70
C ALA A 129 -3.91 5.61 -2.80
N ALA A 130 -3.12 4.79 -3.52
CA ALA A 130 -2.33 5.26 -4.65
C ALA A 130 -3.22 5.77 -5.80
N LEU A 131 -4.31 5.07 -6.11
CA LEU A 131 -5.28 5.51 -7.12
C LEU A 131 -5.93 6.84 -6.71
N LEU A 132 -6.39 6.95 -5.45
CA LEU A 132 -6.98 8.18 -4.93
C LEU A 132 -6.00 9.35 -4.98
N ARG A 133 -4.72 9.10 -4.68
CA ARG A 133 -3.66 10.10 -4.80
C ARG A 133 -3.53 10.62 -6.22
N GLY A 134 -3.51 9.72 -7.22
CA GLY A 134 -3.50 10.12 -8.63
C GLY A 134 -4.70 11.01 -9.01
N LEU A 135 -5.91 10.66 -8.57
CA LEU A 135 -7.11 11.48 -8.81
C LEU A 135 -7.03 12.86 -8.14
N ILE A 136 -6.45 12.93 -6.94
CA ILE A 136 -6.23 14.20 -6.23
C ILE A 136 -5.23 15.05 -7.01
N ASP A 137 -4.12 14.48 -7.47
CA ASP A 137 -3.08 15.19 -8.22
C ASP A 137 -3.66 15.73 -9.55
N GLU A 138 -4.46 14.94 -10.26
CA GLU A 138 -5.20 15.39 -11.45
C GLU A 138 -6.14 16.56 -11.13
N ARG A 139 -6.88 16.45 -10.01
CA ARG A 139 -7.83 17.49 -9.59
C ARG A 139 -7.14 18.77 -9.14
N GLN A 140 -5.96 18.70 -8.53
CA GLN A 140 -5.19 19.88 -8.11
C GLN A 140 -4.79 20.77 -9.28
N GLY A 141 -4.68 20.22 -10.49
CA GLY A 141 -4.48 20.98 -11.72
C GLY A 141 -5.71 21.75 -12.21
N LEU A 142 -6.88 21.54 -11.60
CA LEU A 142 -8.14 22.16 -12.00
C LEU A 142 -8.53 23.28 -11.02
N LEU A 143 -8.83 24.47 -11.56
CA LEU A 143 -9.37 25.56 -10.77
C LEU A 143 -10.91 25.51 -10.78
N PRO A 144 -11.58 25.64 -9.62
CA PRO A 144 -13.03 25.77 -9.62
C PRO A 144 -13.42 27.06 -10.31
N ARG A 145 -14.44 27.00 -11.18
CA ARG A 145 -15.10 28.20 -11.66
C ARG A 145 -15.88 28.81 -10.51
N LEU A 146 -15.35 29.88 -9.92
CA LEU A 146 -16.08 30.70 -8.97
C LEU A 146 -17.19 31.42 -9.72
N VAL A 147 -18.41 30.87 -9.63
CA VAL A 147 -19.60 31.60 -10.08
C VAL A 147 -19.81 32.72 -9.07
N ASN A 148 -19.57 33.97 -9.47
CA ASN A 148 -20.21 35.07 -8.79
C ASN A 148 -21.71 34.87 -9.01
N ALA A 149 -22.38 34.31 -8.01
CA ALA A 149 -23.82 34.33 -7.99
C ALA A 149 -24.20 35.82 -8.06
N PRO A 150 -24.98 36.25 -9.08
CA PRO A 150 -25.50 37.60 -9.07
C PRO A 150 -26.29 37.79 -7.77
N ASN A 151 -26.27 39.01 -7.23
CA ASN A 151 -27.03 39.30 -6.02
C ASN A 151 -28.49 38.87 -6.28
N PRO A 152 -29.21 38.24 -5.32
CA PRO A 152 -30.57 37.80 -5.57
C PRO A 152 -31.51 38.91 -6.06
N GLU A 153 -31.16 40.16 -5.75
CA GLU A 153 -31.83 41.39 -6.19
C GLU A 153 -31.56 41.76 -7.66
N ASP A 154 -30.42 41.32 -8.22
CA ASP A 154 -30.03 41.53 -9.63
C ASP A 154 -30.60 40.46 -10.57
N LEU A 155 -31.18 39.39 -10.01
CA LEU A 155 -31.82 38.35 -10.79
C LEU A 155 -33.14 38.90 -11.36
N PRO A 156 -33.37 38.82 -12.70
CA PRO A 156 -34.67 39.17 -13.24
C PRO A 156 -35.72 38.28 -12.55
N ALA A 157 -36.77 38.91 -12.01
CA ALA A 157 -37.89 38.19 -11.40
C ALA A 157 -38.43 37.21 -12.43
N ARG A 158 -38.10 35.93 -12.27
CA ARG A 158 -38.61 34.88 -13.14
C ARG A 158 -40.04 34.65 -12.70
N PRO A 159 -41.07 35.08 -13.47
CA PRO A 159 -42.44 34.81 -13.07
C PRO A 159 -42.58 33.30 -12.99
N VAL A 160 -42.93 32.81 -11.80
CA VAL A 160 -43.36 31.42 -11.66
C VAL A 160 -44.59 31.25 -12.55
N SER A 161 -44.62 30.19 -13.35
CA SER A 161 -45.85 29.83 -14.07
C SER A 161 -46.96 29.73 -13.02
N PRO A 162 -48.15 30.31 -13.24
CA PRO A 162 -49.30 29.99 -12.43
C PRO A 162 -49.52 28.48 -12.58
N SER A 163 -49.22 27.72 -11.55
CA SER A 163 -49.44 26.29 -11.50
C SER A 163 -50.39 26.04 -10.35
N ASP A 164 -51.56 25.50 -10.64
CA ASP A 164 -52.55 25.19 -9.61
C ASP A 164 -52.03 24.07 -8.72
N ARG A 165 -52.36 24.12 -7.42
CA ARG A 165 -51.93 23.09 -6.46
C ARG A 165 -52.33 21.68 -6.89
N ILE A 166 -53.44 21.56 -7.61
CA ILE A 166 -53.96 20.31 -8.17
C ILE A 166 -53.09 19.83 -9.33
N GLU A 167 -52.64 20.73 -10.22
CA GLU A 167 -51.73 20.40 -11.31
C GLU A 167 -50.38 19.92 -10.78
N LEU A 168 -49.82 20.60 -9.78
CA LEU A 168 -48.58 20.16 -9.12
C LEU A 168 -48.75 18.76 -8.51
N TRP A 169 -49.83 18.51 -7.78
CA TRP A 169 -50.09 17.20 -7.18
C TRP A 169 -50.21 16.10 -8.24
N ASN A 170 -50.84 16.40 -9.37
CA ASN A 170 -50.96 15.46 -10.49
C ASN A 170 -49.61 15.20 -11.19
N THR A 171 -48.73 16.21 -11.34
CA THR A 171 -47.40 16.01 -11.95
C THR A 171 -46.51 15.06 -11.14
N PHE A 172 -46.63 15.04 -9.81
CA PHE A 172 -45.86 14.13 -8.96
C PHE A 172 -46.54 12.77 -8.75
N ASN A 173 -47.82 12.62 -9.13
CA ASN A 173 -48.60 11.39 -8.98
C ASN A 173 -49.05 10.76 -10.31
N LEU A 174 -48.56 11.24 -11.46
CA LEU A 174 -48.72 10.56 -12.74
C LEU A 174 -47.59 9.53 -12.90
N ILE A 175 -47.89 8.30 -12.42
CA ILE A 175 -47.22 7.01 -12.69
C ILE A 175 -45.75 6.90 -12.26
#